data_AF-A0A7R9MV30-F1
#
_entry.id   AF-A0A7R9MV30-F1
#
_cell.length_a   1.000
_cell.length_b   1.000
_cell.length_c   1.000
_cell.angle_alpha   90.00
_cell.angle_beta   90.00
_cell.angle_gamma   90.00
#
_symmetry.space_group_name_H-M   'P 1'
#
loop_
_entity.id
_entity.type
_entity.pdbx_description
1 polymer ?
#
loop_
_entity_poly.entity_id
_entity_poly.type
_entity_poly.pdbx_seq_one_letter_code
_entity_poly.pdbx_strand_id
1 'polypeptide(L)'
;MVAGHREIGRQKDHIFWEFEPNLIGMGIIPLEFMSGQNAESLSLTGKEIYSIDIPENMSTRHKTTIKLDTGKSFEAIMRFDTEVELEYFRNGGILHYMLRQLLDN
;
A
#
# COMPACT_ATOMS: atom_id res chain seq x y z
N MET A 1 48.53 -4.06 1.94
CA MET A 1 47.93 -2.71 1.84
C MET A 1 46.67 -2.83 1.00
N VAL A 2 45.53 -3.07 1.64
CA VAL A 2 44.42 -2.15 2.01
C VAL A 2 43.28 -2.25 0.99
N ALA A 3 42.15 -2.73 1.50
CA ALA A 3 40.86 -2.85 0.85
C ALA A 3 40.26 -1.46 0.56
N GLY A 4 39.69 -1.28 -0.63
CA GLY A 4 38.90 -0.10 -0.99
C GLY A 4 37.42 -0.38 -0.84
N HIS A 5 36.88 -0.13 0.35
CA HIS A 5 35.45 0.08 0.58
C HIS A 5 34.94 1.17 -0.37
N ARG A 6 33.91 0.88 -1.18
CA ARG A 6 33.10 1.93 -1.82
C ARG A 6 31.81 2.10 -1.05
N GLU A 7 31.79 3.15 -0.24
CA GLU A 7 30.60 3.79 0.31
C GLU A 7 29.70 4.24 -0.84
N ILE A 8 28.45 3.77 -0.87
CA ILE A 8 27.42 4.31 -1.75
C ILE A 8 26.78 5.47 -1.00
N GLY A 9 27.28 6.67 -1.28
CA GLY A 9 26.76 7.93 -0.76
C GLY A 9 25.31 8.15 -1.18
N ARG A 10 24.53 8.65 -0.21
CA ARG A 10 23.20 9.25 -0.38
C ARG A 10 23.23 10.27 -1.52
N GLN A 11 22.57 9.95 -2.62
CA GLN A 11 22.04 10.96 -3.53
C GLN A 11 20.80 10.38 -4.24
N LYS A 12 19.62 10.72 -3.72
CA LYS A 12 18.33 10.57 -4.42
C LYS A 12 17.39 11.69 -4.00
N ASP A 13 17.83 12.92 -4.24
CA ASP A 13 16.88 13.97 -4.60
C ASP A 13 16.50 13.71 -6.05
N HIS A 14 15.20 13.78 -6.39
CA HIS A 14 14.64 13.71 -7.75
C HIS A 14 14.17 12.38 -8.39
N ILE A 15 14.01 11.25 -7.68
CA ILE A 15 13.29 10.07 -8.24
C ILE A 15 12.45 9.35 -7.17
N PHE A 16 11.48 10.03 -6.56
CA PHE A 16 10.57 9.43 -5.58
C PHE A 16 9.11 9.95 -5.65
N TRP A 17 8.68 10.55 -6.77
CA TRP A 17 7.30 11.04 -6.94
C TRP A 17 6.42 10.21 -7.89
N GLU A 18 6.91 9.09 -8.43
CA GLU A 18 6.19 8.32 -9.48
C GLU A 18 5.91 6.85 -9.14
N PHE A 19 6.13 6.42 -7.89
CA PHE A 19 5.90 5.02 -7.48
C PHE A 19 4.53 4.75 -6.84
N GLU A 20 3.70 5.77 -6.62
CA GLU A 20 2.35 5.59 -6.06
C GLU A 20 1.29 5.07 -7.07
N PRO A 21 1.30 5.40 -8.39
CA PRO A 21 0.20 4.99 -9.27
C PRO A 21 0.26 3.54 -9.76
N ASN A 22 1.42 2.88 -9.72
CA ASN A 22 1.57 1.54 -10.33
C ASN A 22 1.17 0.38 -9.41
N LEU A 23 1.12 0.58 -8.09
CA LEU A 23 0.79 -0.48 -7.12
C LEU A 23 -0.71 -0.80 -7.12
N ILE A 24 -1.55 0.22 -7.18
CA ILE A 24 -3.02 0.08 -7.27
C ILE A 24 -3.38 -0.65 -8.58
N GLY A 25 -2.66 -0.33 -9.66
CA GLY A 25 -2.81 -1.01 -10.95
C GLY A 25 -2.53 -2.51 -10.91
N MET A 26 -1.69 -2.97 -9.98
CA MET A 26 -1.34 -4.37 -9.75
C MET A 26 -2.23 -5.07 -8.71
N GLY A 27 -3.24 -4.39 -8.16
CA GLY A 27 -4.13 -4.93 -7.12
C GLY A 27 -3.53 -4.90 -5.71
N ILE A 28 -2.48 -4.10 -5.48
CA ILE A 28 -1.88 -3.91 -4.15
C ILE A 28 -2.62 -2.77 -3.45
N ILE A 29 -3.01 -2.98 -2.19
CA ILE A 29 -3.68 -1.96 -1.37
C ILE A 29 -2.63 -1.11 -0.67
N PRO A 30 -2.56 0.21 -0.94
CA PRO A 30 -1.71 1.11 -0.17
C PRO A 30 -2.30 1.30 1.24
N LEU A 31 -1.52 0.97 2.26
CA LEU A 31 -1.89 1.13 3.67
C LEU A 31 -1.03 2.21 4.32
N GLU A 32 -1.69 3.11 5.05
CA GLU A 32 -1.08 4.19 5.80
C GLU A 32 -1.38 3.99 7.29
N PHE A 33 -0.37 4.13 8.15
CA PHE A 33 -0.59 4.14 9.60
C PHE A 33 -1.38 5.38 10.00
N MET A 34 -2.13 5.29 11.10
CA MET A 34 -2.78 6.48 11.67
C MET A 34 -1.74 7.53 12.06
N SER A 35 -2.15 8.80 12.05
CA SER A 35 -1.25 9.90 12.41
C SER A 35 -0.60 9.68 13.78
N GLY A 36 0.73 9.78 13.83
CA GLY A 36 1.52 9.55 15.03
C GLY A 36 1.81 8.08 15.35
N GLN A 37 1.30 7.13 14.55
CA GLN A 37 1.63 5.72 14.65
C GLN A 37 2.69 5.34 13.61
N ASN A 38 3.53 4.38 13.98
CA ASN A 38 4.51 3.75 13.12
C ASN A 38 4.79 2.31 13.62
N ALA A 39 5.64 1.59 12.89
CA ALA A 39 5.97 0.20 13.24
C ALA A 39 6.57 0.06 14.65
N GLU A 40 7.41 1.01 15.08
CA GLU A 40 8.03 0.99 16.42
C GLU A 40 6.99 1.24 17.53
N SER A 41 6.13 2.25 17.36
CA SER A 41 5.08 2.59 18.32
C SER A 41 4.07 1.45 18.48
N LEU A 42 3.84 0.70 17.41
CA LEU A 42 2.96 -0.47 17.40
C LEU A 42 3.69 -1.77 17.78
N SER A 43 5.01 -1.70 18.02
CA SER A 43 5.87 -2.84 18.33
C SER A 43 5.73 -3.97 17.30
N LEU A 44 5.72 -3.61 16.02
CA LEU A 44 5.68 -4.51 14.87
C LEU A 44 7.10 -4.91 14.49
N THR A 45 7.36 -6.21 14.38
CA THR A 45 8.68 -6.74 14.04
C THR A 45 8.81 -7.07 12.55
N GLY A 46 7.70 -7.12 11.82
CA GLY A 46 7.64 -7.53 10.41
C GLY A 46 7.66 -9.06 10.21
N LYS A 47 7.62 -9.84 11.30
CA LYS A 47 7.55 -11.30 11.27
C LYS A 47 6.14 -11.84 11.50
N GLU A 48 5.21 -10.95 11.87
CA GLU A 48 3.82 -11.27 12.14
C GLU A 48 3.05 -11.53 10.84
N ILE A 49 1.95 -12.28 10.95
CA ILE A 49 0.99 -12.43 9.85
C ILE A 49 -0.09 -11.37 10.02
N TYR A 50 -0.25 -10.54 8.99
CA TYR A 50 -1.21 -9.45 8.94
C TYR A 50 -2.48 -9.94 8.23
N SER A 51 -3.62 -9.83 8.90
CA SER A 51 -4.95 -10.13 8.38
C SER A 51 -5.73 -8.83 8.26
N ILE A 52 -6.25 -8.57 7.07
CA ILE A 52 -6.96 -7.33 6.74
C ILE A 52 -8.32 -7.72 6.18
N ASP A 53 -9.37 -7.26 6.85
CA ASP A 53 -10.73 -7.38 6.34
C ASP A 53 -10.96 -6.25 5.31
N ILE A 54 -11.25 -6.63 4.07
CA ILE A 54 -11.50 -5.71 2.97
C ILE A 54 -13.01 -5.66 2.73
N PRO A 55 -13.71 -4.57 3.13
CA PRO A 55 -15.14 -4.48 2.91
C PRO A 55 -15.47 -4.27 1.42
N GLU A 56 -16.60 -4.80 0.98
CA GLU A 56 -17.08 -4.64 -0.41
C GLU A 56 -17.42 -3.16 -0.71
N ASN A 57 -17.99 -2.46 0.27
CA ASN A 57 -18.37 -1.05 0.19
C ASN A 57 -17.33 -0.12 0.82
N MET A 58 -16.13 -0.07 0.24
CA MET A 58 -15.09 0.89 0.67
C MET A 58 -15.27 2.28 0.07
N SER A 59 -14.96 3.30 0.86
CA SER A 59 -14.83 4.71 0.46
C SER A 59 -13.37 5.11 0.28
N THR A 60 -13.12 6.33 -0.23
CA THR A 60 -11.75 6.87 -0.27
C THR A 60 -11.22 7.04 1.15
N ARG A 61 -9.90 6.85 1.32
CA ARG A 61 -9.20 6.89 2.62
C ARG A 61 -9.92 6.11 3.73
N HIS A 62 -10.45 4.93 3.41
CA HIS A 62 -11.21 4.10 4.35
C HIS A 62 -10.33 3.60 5.51
N LYS A 63 -10.84 3.71 6.74
CA LYS A 63 -10.16 3.16 7.91
C LYS A 63 -10.50 1.68 8.05
N THR A 64 -9.48 0.85 8.16
CA THR A 64 -9.62 -0.60 8.41
C THR A 64 -8.86 -0.99 9.67
N THR A 65 -9.28 -2.09 10.29
CA THR A 65 -8.54 -2.71 11.39
C THR A 65 -7.70 -3.85 10.85
N ILE A 66 -6.39 -3.77 11.06
CA ILE A 66 -5.45 -4.83 10.74
C ILE A 66 -5.26 -5.69 11.99
N LYS A 67 -5.49 -7.00 11.84
CA LYS A 67 -5.33 -8.00 12.90
C LYS A 67 -4.03 -8.76 12.68
N LEU A 68 -3.35 -9.09 13.77
CA LEU A 68 -2.11 -9.85 13.77
C LEU A 68 -2.39 -11.24 14.35
N ASP A 69 -1.67 -12.24 13.88
CA ASP A 69 -1.67 -13.60 14.46
C ASP A 69 -1.23 -13.62 15.94
N THR A 70 -0.45 -12.63 16.36
CA THR A 70 -0.07 -12.40 17.76
C THR A 70 -1.24 -11.97 18.67
N GLY A 71 -2.44 -11.75 18.11
CA GLY A 71 -3.63 -11.27 18.83
C GLY A 71 -3.71 -9.76 18.99
N LYS A 72 -2.69 -9.02 18.53
CA LYS A 72 -2.71 -7.56 18.46
C LYS A 72 -3.55 -7.08 17.26
N SER A 73 -4.08 -5.87 17.35
CA SER A 73 -4.74 -5.19 16.22
C SER A 73 -4.47 -3.70 16.25
N PHE A 74 -4.43 -3.07 15.08
CA PHE A 74 -4.28 -1.62 14.94
C PHE A 74 -5.11 -1.09 13.77
N GLU A 75 -5.41 0.21 13.79
CA GLU A 75 -6.11 0.86 12.68
C GLU A 75 -5.12 1.37 11.63
N ALA A 76 -5.50 1.25 10.36
CA ALA A 76 -4.77 1.80 9.23
C ALA A 76 -5.75 2.39 8.23
N ILE A 77 -5.26 3.29 7.39
CA ILE A 77 -6.02 3.92 6.32
C ILE A 77 -5.65 3.24 5.01
N MET A 78 -6.65 2.73 4.28
CA MET A 78 -6.48 2.33 2.90
C MET A 78 -6.43 3.59 2.04
N ARG A 79 -5.24 3.94 1.55
CA ARG A 79 -4.96 5.22 0.91
C ARG A 79 -5.34 5.20 -0.58
N PHE A 80 -6.62 4.97 -0.85
CA PHE A 80 -7.21 5.32 -2.13
C PHE A 80 -7.58 6.80 -2.08
N ASP A 81 -6.87 7.61 -2.88
CA ASP A 81 -7.01 9.07 -2.89
C ASP A 81 -8.12 9.51 -3.87
N THR A 82 -8.51 8.65 -4.82
CA THR A 82 -9.61 8.92 -5.77
C THR A 82 -10.62 7.76 -5.89
N GLU A 83 -11.86 8.05 -6.32
CA GLU A 83 -12.85 7.00 -6.59
C GLU A 83 -12.44 6.09 -7.75
N VAL A 84 -11.70 6.63 -8.72
CA VAL A 84 -11.16 5.89 -9.87
C VAL A 84 -10.21 4.77 -9.40
N GLU A 85 -9.34 5.04 -8.43
CA GLU A 85 -8.45 4.04 -7.85
C GLU A 85 -9.21 2.92 -7.11
N LEU A 86 -10.28 3.27 -6.40
CA LEU A 86 -11.17 2.28 -5.78
C LEU A 86 -11.85 1.41 -6.84
N GLU A 87 -12.30 2.02 -7.93
CA GLU A 87 -12.92 1.29 -9.03
C GLU A 87 -11.93 0.33 -9.68
N TYR A 88 -10.68 0.74 -9.91
CA TYR A 88 -9.61 -0.14 -10.39
C TYR A 88 -9.36 -1.30 -9.43
N PHE A 89 -9.29 -1.03 -8.13
CA PHE A 89 -9.09 -2.07 -7.12
C PHE A 89 -10.25 -3.08 -7.11
N ARG A 90 -11.52 -2.61 -7.08
CA ARG A 90 -12.71 -3.48 -7.13
C ARG A 90 -12.75 -4.34 -8.39
N ASN A 91 -12.18 -3.84 -9.48
CA ASN A 91 -12.09 -4.52 -10.75
C ASN A 91 -10.89 -5.48 -10.86
N GLY A 92 -10.10 -5.69 -9.79
CA GLY A 92 -8.95 -6.59 -9.81
C GLY A 92 -7.73 -6.02 -10.53
N GLY A 93 -7.58 -4.69 -10.52
CA GLY A 93 -6.46 -3.96 -11.10
C GLY A 93 -6.83 -3.19 -12.37
N ILE A 94 -5.98 -2.23 -12.72
CA ILE A 94 -6.20 -1.29 -13.84
C ILE A 94 -6.28 -2.02 -15.19
N LEU A 95 -5.53 -3.11 -15.35
CA LEU A 95 -5.51 -3.87 -16.60
C LEU A 95 -6.84 -4.57 -16.89
N HIS A 96 -7.48 -5.14 -15.85
CA HIS A 96 -8.80 -5.76 -15.99
C HIS A 96 -9.89 -4.73 -16.28
N TYR A 97 -9.77 -3.53 -15.71
CA TYR A 97 -10.67 -2.43 -15.98
C TYR A 97 -10.57 -1.96 -17.44
N MET A 98 -9.35 -1.70 -17.93
CA MET A 98 -9.13 -1.25 -19.31
C MET A 98 -9.54 -2.32 -20.34
N LEU A 99 -9.27 -3.60 -20.08
CA LEU A 99 -9.71 -4.69 -20.96
C LEU A 99 -11.24 -4.76 -21.07
N ARG A 100 -11.97 -4.56 -19.96
CA ARG A 100 -13.44 -4.53 -20.00
C ARG A 100 -13.96 -3.35 -20.80
N GLN A 101 -13.37 -2.16 -20.66
CA GLN A 101 -13.78 -1.00 -21.46
C GLN A 101 -13.51 -1.18 -22.97
N LEU A 102 -12.46 -1.91 -23.35
CA LEU A 102 -12.15 -2.19 -24.75
C LEU A 102 -13.02 -3.29 -25.37
N LEU A 103 -13.57 -4.19 -24.56
CA LEU A 103 -14.45 -5.28 -25.02
C LEU A 103 -15.94 -4.88 -25.09
N ASP A 104 -16.32 -3.80 -24.40
CA ASP A 104 -17.69 -3.24 -24.42
C ASP A 104 -17.90 -2.22 -25.56
N ASN A 105 -16.93 -2.10 -26.49
CA ASN A 105 -16.98 -1.26 -27.68
C ASN A 105 -16.78 -2.09 -28.95
#